data_AF-A0A2L0CN00-F1
#
_entry.id   AF-A0A2L0CN00-F1
#
_cell.length_a   1.000
_cell.length_b   1.000
_cell.length_c   1.000
_cell.angle_alpha   90.00
_cell.angle_beta   90.00
_cell.angle_gamma   90.00
#
_symmetry.space_group_name_H-M   'P 1'
#
loop_
_entity.id
_entity.type
_entity.pdbx_description
1 polymer ?
#
loop_
_entity_poly.entity_id
_entity_poly.type
_entity_poly.pdbx_seq_one_letter_code
_entity_poly.pdbx_strand_id
1 'polypeptide(L)'
;GRLFVLIVKKINSAIYRPKERQRSSIGVLDIFGFENFTHNSFEQFCINYANENLQQFFVRHIFKLEQEEYNLEAINWQHIEFVDNQDSLDLIAIKQLNIMALIDEESKFPKGSDQTMLAKLHKTHGGNRNYLKPKSDINTSFGLNHFAGVVFYDTRGFLEKNRDTFSADLLQLVTISKNKFLQQIFASDINMGSETRKRTPTLSTQFKKSLDSLMRTLSACQPFFIRCIKPNEYKKPGMFDRNLCCRQLRYS
;
A
#
# COMPACT_ATOMS: atom_id res chain seq x y z
N GLY A 1 -6.53 15.79 3.96
CA GLY A 1 -6.95 15.15 2.70
C GLY A 1 -7.56 16.11 1.68
N ARG A 2 -8.77 16.64 1.94
CA ARG A 2 -9.59 17.31 0.91
C ARG A 2 -8.95 18.51 0.21
N LEU A 3 -8.28 19.40 0.97
CA LEU A 3 -7.57 20.55 0.40
C LEU A 3 -6.44 20.12 -0.56
N PHE A 4 -5.67 19.10 -0.18
CA PHE A 4 -4.60 18.55 -1.03
C PHE A 4 -5.16 18.04 -2.36
N VAL A 5 -6.27 17.27 -2.32
CA VAL A 5 -6.95 16.79 -3.53
C VAL A 5 -7.43 17.96 -4.40
N LEU A 6 -7.93 19.04 -3.80
CA LEU A 6 -8.33 20.23 -4.56
C LEU A 6 -7.14 20.91 -5.25
N ILE A 7 -6.00 21.02 -4.57
CA ILE A 7 -4.76 21.58 -5.15
C ILE A 7 -4.32 20.73 -6.34
N VAL A 8 -4.26 19.40 -6.18
CA VAL A 8 -3.91 18.48 -7.27
C VAL A 8 -4.88 18.61 -8.44
N LYS A 9 -6.20 18.69 -8.18
CA LYS A 9 -7.20 18.91 -9.24
C LYS A 9 -6.99 20.23 -9.98
N LYS A 10 -6.69 21.32 -9.27
CA LYS A 10 -6.39 22.62 -9.89
C LYS A 10 -5.15 22.55 -10.77
N ILE A 11 -4.06 21.97 -10.27
CA ILE A 11 -2.83 21.76 -11.04
C ILE A 11 -3.15 20.95 -12.31
N ASN A 12 -3.83 19.82 -12.17
CA ASN A 12 -4.23 18.97 -13.29
C ASN A 12 -5.08 19.73 -14.32
N SER A 13 -6.05 20.54 -13.88
CA SER A 13 -6.87 21.34 -14.81
C SER A 13 -6.09 22.41 -15.57
N ALA A 14 -5.00 22.91 -14.99
CA ALA A 14 -4.16 23.93 -15.62
C ALA A 14 -3.16 23.33 -16.63
N ILE A 15 -2.64 22.12 -16.35
CA ILE A 15 -1.61 21.48 -17.18
C ILE A 15 -2.19 20.50 -18.20
N TYR A 16 -3.34 19.90 -17.91
CA TYR A 16 -3.96 18.90 -18.78
C TYR A 16 -4.57 19.58 -20.01
N ARG A 17 -4.13 19.15 -21.20
CA ARG A 17 -4.71 19.57 -22.47
C ARG A 17 -5.52 18.41 -23.07
N PRO A 18 -6.83 18.59 -23.35
CA PRO A 18 -7.65 17.58 -24.03
C PRO A 18 -7.01 17.14 -25.35
N LYS A 19 -7.07 15.85 -25.66
CA LYS A 19 -6.41 15.27 -26.83
C LYS A 19 -7.24 15.45 -28.10
N GLU A 20 -6.64 15.95 -29.18
CA GLU A 20 -7.14 15.83 -30.56
C GLU A 20 -6.57 14.58 -31.28
N ARG A 21 -5.45 14.00 -30.81
CA ARG A 21 -4.82 12.77 -31.32
C ARG A 21 -4.13 11.97 -30.20
N GLN A 22 -3.84 10.68 -30.44
CA GLN A 22 -3.06 9.85 -29.51
C GLN A 22 -1.63 10.42 -29.35
N ARG A 23 -1.11 10.43 -28.11
CA ARG A 23 0.24 10.85 -27.75
C ARG A 23 0.86 9.80 -26.83
N SER A 24 2.14 9.52 -27.04
CA SER A 24 2.98 8.79 -26.09
C SER A 24 3.29 9.67 -24.87
N SER A 25 3.49 9.06 -23.71
CA SER A 25 3.83 9.76 -22.47
C SER A 25 4.87 8.98 -21.70
N ILE A 26 5.75 9.70 -20.99
CA ILE A 26 6.69 9.13 -20.03
C ILE A 26 6.06 9.28 -18.64
N GLY A 27 5.90 8.17 -17.94
CA GLY A 27 5.44 8.14 -16.56
C GLY A 27 6.63 8.17 -15.60
N VAL A 28 6.53 8.94 -14.52
CA VAL A 28 7.48 8.91 -13.41
C VAL A 28 6.70 8.56 -12.15
N LEU A 29 7.12 7.50 -11.47
CA LEU A 29 6.55 7.07 -10.19
C LEU A 29 7.58 7.32 -9.09
N ASP A 30 7.23 8.20 -8.16
CA ASP A 30 7.95 8.39 -6.90
C ASP A 30 7.08 7.83 -5.78
N ILE A 31 7.58 6.82 -5.07
CA ILE A 31 6.85 6.10 -4.03
C ILE A 31 7.79 5.70 -2.90
N PHE A 32 7.26 5.66 -1.69
CA PHE A 32 7.98 5.19 -0.51
C PHE A 32 8.51 3.77 -0.71
N GLY A 33 9.77 3.54 -0.30
CA GLY A 33 10.35 2.21 -0.22
C GLY A 33 9.79 1.40 0.94
N PHE A 34 10.26 0.16 1.07
CA PHE A 34 9.87 -0.74 2.16
C PHE A 34 10.23 -0.15 3.54
N GLU A 35 9.31 -0.21 4.49
CA GLU A 35 9.47 0.35 5.84
C GLU A 35 9.48 -0.74 6.91
N ASN A 36 10.46 -0.68 7.81
CA ASN A 36 10.51 -1.52 9.00
C ASN A 36 11.10 -0.74 10.17
N PHE A 37 10.22 -0.16 10.98
CA PHE A 37 10.55 0.61 12.18
C PHE A 37 10.42 -0.24 13.44
N THR A 38 10.77 0.36 14.59
CA THR A 38 10.54 -0.25 15.92
C THR A 38 9.05 -0.46 16.20
N HIS A 39 8.19 0.43 15.67
CA HIS A 39 6.74 0.34 15.76
C HIS A 39 6.13 0.55 14.37
N ASN A 40 5.59 -0.51 13.78
CA ASN A 40 4.90 -0.46 12.50
C ASN A 40 3.40 -0.54 12.74
N SER A 41 2.62 0.31 12.08
CA SER A 41 1.16 0.33 12.20
C SER A 41 0.49 0.12 10.84
N PHE A 42 -0.79 0.48 10.73
CA PHE A 42 -1.61 0.29 9.53
C PHE A 42 -0.98 0.98 8.30
N GLU A 43 -0.39 2.15 8.49
CA GLU A 43 0.26 2.91 7.43
C GLU A 43 1.45 2.13 6.83
N GLN A 44 2.34 1.61 7.68
CA GLN A 44 3.46 0.76 7.24
C GLN A 44 2.95 -0.51 6.56
N PHE A 45 1.88 -1.12 7.06
CA PHE A 45 1.27 -2.29 6.41
C PHE A 45 0.81 -1.98 4.98
N CYS A 46 0.15 -0.85 4.75
CA CYS A 46 -0.24 -0.40 3.41
C CYS A 46 0.98 -0.08 2.52
N ILE A 47 1.99 0.60 3.06
CA ILE A 47 3.23 0.93 2.33
C ILE A 47 3.96 -0.35 1.91
N ASN A 48 4.10 -1.31 2.81
CA ASN A 48 4.77 -2.57 2.53
C ASN A 48 3.97 -3.45 1.56
N TYR A 49 2.64 -3.43 1.61
CA TYR A 49 1.80 -4.06 0.58
C TYR A 49 2.02 -3.46 -0.82
N ALA A 50 2.14 -2.13 -0.93
CA ALA A 50 2.49 -1.50 -2.21
C ALA A 50 3.87 -1.92 -2.69
N ASN A 51 4.86 -1.98 -1.79
CA ASN A 51 6.20 -2.45 -2.12
C ASN A 51 6.22 -3.93 -2.57
N GLU A 52 5.42 -4.80 -1.96
CA GLU A 52 5.27 -6.20 -2.42
C GLU A 52 4.73 -6.26 -3.87
N ASN A 53 3.75 -5.43 -4.23
CA ASN A 53 3.23 -5.39 -5.60
C ASN A 53 4.27 -4.89 -6.59
N LEU A 54 5.02 -3.84 -6.23
CA LEU A 54 6.10 -3.31 -7.06
C LEU A 54 7.25 -4.30 -7.20
N GLN A 55 7.57 -5.04 -6.14
CA GLN A 55 8.56 -6.12 -6.19
C GLN A 55 8.10 -7.24 -7.12
N GLN A 56 6.83 -7.67 -7.05
CA GLN A 56 6.33 -8.70 -7.95
C GLN A 56 6.35 -8.24 -9.41
N PHE A 57 6.03 -6.97 -9.64
CA PHE A 57 6.12 -6.35 -10.95
C PHE A 57 7.56 -6.30 -11.47
N PHE A 58 8.52 -5.91 -10.63
CA PHE A 58 9.94 -5.90 -10.95
C PHE A 58 10.44 -7.31 -11.30
N VAL A 59 10.18 -8.30 -10.43
CA VAL A 59 10.60 -9.69 -10.64
C VAL A 59 10.03 -10.25 -11.94
N ARG A 60 8.76 -9.95 -12.23
CA ARG A 60 8.13 -10.38 -13.49
C ARG A 60 8.79 -9.76 -14.73
N HIS A 61 9.07 -8.46 -14.71
CA HIS A 61 9.59 -7.75 -15.89
C HIS A 61 11.07 -8.04 -16.13
N ILE A 62 11.87 -8.11 -15.07
CA ILE A 62 13.30 -8.36 -15.19
C ILE A 62 13.60 -9.84 -15.39
N PHE A 63 12.93 -10.75 -14.69
CA PHE A 63 13.27 -12.16 -14.80
C PHE A 63 12.30 -12.92 -15.70
N LYS A 64 11.01 -12.96 -15.37
CA LYS A 64 10.06 -13.87 -16.05
C LYS A 64 9.97 -13.59 -17.56
N LEU A 65 9.82 -12.32 -17.94
CA LEU A 65 9.71 -11.93 -19.35
C LEU A 65 11.03 -12.11 -20.12
N GLU A 66 12.18 -11.80 -19.53
CA GLU A 66 13.48 -12.01 -20.19
C GLU A 66 13.76 -13.51 -20.41
N GLN A 67 13.41 -14.35 -19.42
CA GLN A 67 13.56 -15.80 -19.54
C GLN A 67 12.63 -16.40 -20.61
N GLU A 68 11.39 -15.90 -20.71
CA GLU A 68 10.46 -16.27 -21.78
C GLU A 68 11.03 -15.91 -23.16
N GLU A 69 11.63 -14.71 -23.31
CA GLU A 69 12.25 -14.28 -24.57
C GLU A 69 13.47 -15.13 -24.95
N TYR A 70 14.37 -15.41 -24.00
CA TYR A 70 15.53 -16.27 -24.26
C TYR A 70 15.13 -17.69 -24.68
N ASN A 71 14.04 -18.21 -24.11
CA ASN A 71 13.49 -19.51 -24.53
C ASN A 71 12.92 -19.45 -25.95
N LEU A 72 12.23 -18.36 -26.31
CA LEU A 72 11.69 -18.15 -27.66
C LEU A 72 12.80 -18.01 -28.71
N GLU A 73 13.88 -17.31 -28.37
CA GLU A 73 15.05 -17.12 -29.24
C GLU A 73 16.01 -18.31 -29.24
N ALA A 74 15.73 -19.36 -28.46
CA ALA A 74 16.57 -20.56 -28.30
C ALA A 74 18.02 -20.21 -27.90
N ILE A 75 18.20 -19.18 -27.09
CA ILE A 75 19.49 -18.79 -26.54
C ILE A 75 19.90 -19.81 -25.48
N ASN A 76 21.18 -20.17 -25.40
CA ASN A 76 21.68 -21.03 -24.34
C ASN A 76 21.91 -20.20 -23.07
N TRP A 77 21.01 -20.30 -22.10
CA TRP A 77 21.06 -19.54 -20.85
C TRP A 77 20.80 -20.44 -19.63
N GLN A 78 21.23 -20.00 -18.45
CA GLN A 78 21.02 -20.74 -17.19
C GLN A 78 19.84 -20.17 -16.43
N HIS A 79 18.93 -21.03 -15.98
CA HIS A 79 17.77 -20.61 -15.18
C HIS A 79 18.21 -19.88 -13.92
N ILE A 80 17.80 -18.61 -13.79
CA ILE A 80 18.07 -17.81 -12.60
C ILE A 80 16.92 -18.03 -11.62
N GLU A 81 17.22 -18.67 -10.49
CA GLU A 81 16.28 -18.76 -9.38
C GLU A 81 16.04 -17.38 -8.76
N PHE A 82 14.78 -17.01 -8.59
CA PHE A 82 14.37 -15.79 -7.89
C PHE A 82 13.34 -16.12 -6.81
N VAL A 83 13.26 -15.26 -5.80
CA VAL A 83 12.26 -15.38 -4.73
C VAL A 83 10.95 -14.75 -5.21
N ASP A 84 9.96 -15.59 -5.51
CA ASP A 84 8.61 -15.14 -5.84
C ASP A 84 7.84 -14.78 -4.55
N ASN A 85 7.31 -13.57 -4.50
CA ASN A 85 6.55 -13.05 -3.36
C ASN A 85 5.03 -13.17 -3.55
N GLN A 86 4.56 -13.93 -4.55
CA GLN A 86 3.13 -14.15 -4.82
C GLN A 86 2.39 -14.71 -3.61
N ASP A 87 2.97 -15.64 -2.86
CA ASP A 87 2.34 -16.21 -1.65
C ASP A 87 2.09 -15.14 -0.56
N SER A 88 2.95 -14.12 -0.47
CA SER A 88 2.77 -12.99 0.45
C SER A 88 1.66 -12.06 -0.05
N LEU A 89 1.60 -11.77 -1.35
CA LEU A 89 0.50 -10.98 -1.94
C LEU A 89 -0.86 -11.67 -1.79
N ASP A 90 -0.88 -12.99 -1.97
CA ASP A 90 -2.03 -13.84 -1.76
C ASP A 90 -2.57 -13.76 -0.34
N LEU A 91 -1.68 -13.90 0.65
CA LEU A 91 -2.01 -13.77 2.07
C LEU A 91 -2.50 -12.35 2.42
N ILE A 92 -1.88 -11.31 1.86
CA ILE A 92 -2.17 -9.92 2.23
C ILE A 92 -3.49 -9.42 1.63
N ALA A 93 -3.73 -9.65 0.33
CA ALA A 93 -4.82 -8.96 -0.37
C ALA A 93 -5.48 -9.69 -1.56
N ILE A 94 -4.96 -10.83 -2.04
CA ILE A 94 -5.47 -11.47 -3.27
C ILE A 94 -6.39 -12.67 -2.96
N LYS A 95 -5.97 -13.64 -2.14
CA LYS A 95 -6.77 -14.85 -1.88
C LYS A 95 -7.99 -14.56 -1.02
N GLN A 96 -8.97 -15.44 -1.02
CA GLN A 96 -10.12 -15.31 -0.12
C GLN A 96 -9.68 -15.32 1.34
N LEU A 97 -10.41 -14.59 2.18
CA LEU A 97 -10.10 -14.42 3.60
C LEU A 97 -8.67 -13.92 3.85
N ASN A 98 -8.11 -13.12 2.93
CA ASN A 98 -6.82 -12.45 3.13
C ASN A 98 -6.86 -11.42 4.27
N ILE A 99 -5.69 -10.97 4.70
CA ILE A 99 -5.53 -10.04 5.83
C ILE A 99 -6.33 -8.75 5.62
N MET A 100 -6.23 -8.10 4.45
CA MET A 100 -6.99 -6.88 4.16
C MET A 100 -8.50 -7.10 4.21
N ALA A 101 -8.99 -8.22 3.69
CA ALA A 101 -10.41 -8.57 3.70
C ALA A 101 -10.93 -8.76 5.14
N LEU A 102 -10.15 -9.43 6.01
CA LEU A 102 -10.51 -9.61 7.42
C LEU A 102 -10.48 -8.30 8.20
N ILE A 103 -9.51 -7.42 7.94
CA ILE A 103 -9.46 -6.07 8.52
C ILE A 103 -10.68 -5.25 8.07
N ASP A 104 -11.04 -5.31 6.79
CA ASP A 104 -12.19 -4.58 6.23
C ASP A 104 -13.52 -5.07 6.79
N GLU A 105 -13.67 -6.38 6.98
CA GLU A 105 -14.84 -6.99 7.60
C GLU A 105 -15.00 -6.50 9.05
N GLU A 106 -13.95 -6.60 9.86
CA GLU A 106 -13.96 -6.17 11.26
C GLU A 106 -14.12 -4.65 11.41
N SER A 107 -13.62 -3.87 10.45
CA SER A 107 -13.80 -2.41 10.43
C SER A 107 -15.27 -2.02 10.28
N LYS A 108 -16.05 -2.82 9.55
CA LYS A 108 -17.49 -2.61 9.31
C LYS A 108 -18.37 -3.26 10.38
N PHE A 109 -17.83 -4.19 11.15
CA PHE A 109 -18.58 -4.89 12.18
C PHE A 109 -18.87 -3.97 13.38
N PRO A 110 -20.13 -3.80 13.82
CA PRO A 110 -20.48 -2.83 14.88
C PRO A 110 -19.77 -3.05 16.22
N LYS A 111 -19.40 -4.30 16.53
CA LYS A 111 -18.65 -4.68 17.75
C LYS A 111 -17.19 -5.09 17.45
N GLY A 112 -16.70 -4.78 16.25
CA GLY A 112 -15.33 -5.12 15.84
C GLY A 112 -14.32 -4.26 16.59
N SER A 113 -13.34 -4.92 17.22
CA SER A 113 -12.21 -4.29 17.91
C SER A 113 -10.89 -4.81 17.36
N ASP A 114 -9.80 -4.10 17.65
CA ASP A 114 -8.47 -4.53 17.20
C ASP A 114 -8.11 -5.93 17.75
N GLN A 115 -8.63 -6.29 18.92
CA GLN A 115 -8.46 -7.62 19.53
C GLN A 115 -9.26 -8.71 18.79
N THR A 116 -10.52 -8.45 18.43
CA THR A 116 -11.33 -9.44 17.66
C THR A 116 -10.74 -9.65 16.27
N MET A 117 -10.27 -8.57 15.64
CA MET A 117 -9.55 -8.61 14.37
C MET A 117 -8.26 -9.43 14.48
N LEU A 118 -7.42 -9.16 15.47
CA LEU A 118 -6.18 -9.92 15.66
C LEU A 118 -6.44 -11.41 15.94
N ALA A 119 -7.42 -11.72 16.78
CA ALA A 119 -7.82 -13.11 17.06
C ALA A 119 -8.27 -13.84 15.79
N LYS A 120 -9.04 -13.17 14.93
CA LYS A 120 -9.47 -13.69 13.63
C LYS A 120 -8.29 -13.91 12.69
N LEU A 121 -7.33 -12.99 12.61
CA LEU A 121 -6.10 -13.15 11.83
C LEU A 121 -5.29 -14.37 12.30
N HIS A 122 -5.05 -14.49 13.61
CA HIS A 122 -4.32 -15.64 14.16
C HIS A 122 -5.03 -16.97 13.90
N LYS A 123 -6.35 -17.01 14.03
CA LYS A 123 -7.14 -18.21 13.77
C LYS A 123 -7.08 -18.63 12.31
N THR A 124 -7.21 -17.68 11.37
CA THR A 124 -7.28 -17.97 9.94
C THR A 124 -5.91 -18.24 9.32
N HIS A 125 -4.86 -17.54 9.77
CA HIS A 125 -3.55 -17.56 9.11
C HIS A 125 -2.40 -18.12 9.96
N GLY A 126 -2.66 -18.56 11.20
CA GLY A 126 -1.60 -19.04 12.10
C GLY A 126 -0.73 -20.19 11.58
N GLY A 127 -1.22 -20.97 10.61
CA GLY A 127 -0.46 -22.04 9.93
C GLY A 127 0.21 -21.64 8.61
N ASN A 128 0.05 -20.39 8.15
CA ASN A 128 0.65 -19.93 6.90
C ASN A 128 2.13 -19.59 7.12
N ARG A 129 3.02 -20.05 6.23
CA ARG A 129 4.48 -19.82 6.32
C ARG A 129 4.88 -18.34 6.38
N ASN A 130 4.09 -17.46 5.76
CA ASN A 130 4.34 -16.02 5.68
C ASN A 130 3.64 -15.23 6.79
N TYR A 131 2.90 -15.90 7.68
CA TYR A 131 2.25 -15.29 8.83
C TYR A 131 2.92 -15.75 10.12
N LEU A 132 3.22 -14.79 11.00
CA LEU A 132 3.93 -15.05 12.25
C LEU A 132 3.08 -14.62 13.44
N LYS A 133 2.82 -15.55 14.35
CA LYS A 133 2.22 -15.26 15.65
C LYS A 133 3.32 -14.85 16.65
N PRO A 134 3.16 -13.76 17.41
CA PRO A 134 4.05 -13.49 18.54
C PRO A 134 4.06 -14.65 19.54
N LYS A 135 5.19 -14.84 20.23
CA LYS A 135 5.32 -15.90 21.24
C LYS A 135 4.46 -15.68 22.49
N SER A 136 4.07 -14.44 22.77
CA SER A 136 3.25 -14.07 23.93
C SER A 136 1.89 -13.56 23.46
N ASP A 137 0.81 -14.09 24.04
CA ASP A 137 -0.56 -13.65 23.75
C ASP A 137 -0.87 -12.24 24.27
N ILE A 138 -0.01 -11.65 25.12
CA ILE A 138 -0.10 -10.25 25.56
C ILE A 138 0.28 -9.30 24.42
N ASN A 139 1.06 -9.79 23.45
CA ASN A 139 1.53 -8.97 22.35
C ASN A 139 0.41 -8.80 21.30
N THR A 140 -0.14 -7.59 21.20
CA THR A 140 -1.18 -7.21 20.25
C THR A 140 -0.59 -6.88 18.87
N SER A 141 0.15 -7.82 18.28
CA SER A 141 0.73 -7.68 16.94
C SER A 141 0.59 -8.95 16.12
N PHE A 142 0.71 -8.80 14.81
CA PHE A 142 0.94 -9.92 13.89
C PHE A 142 2.19 -9.64 13.07
N GLY A 143 2.92 -10.71 12.72
CA GLY A 143 4.11 -10.61 11.87
C GLY A 143 3.84 -11.14 10.47
N LEU A 144 4.54 -10.57 9.49
CA LEU A 144 4.57 -11.05 8.12
C LEU A 144 6.00 -11.25 7.66
N ASN A 145 6.22 -12.32 6.91
CA ASN A 145 7.47 -12.56 6.19
C ASN A 145 7.38 -11.92 4.80
N HIS A 146 7.89 -10.70 4.68
CA HIS A 146 7.94 -9.97 3.42
C HIS A 146 9.16 -10.36 2.59
N PHE A 147 9.19 -9.98 1.31
CA PHE A 147 10.40 -10.10 0.48
C PHE A 147 11.61 -9.40 1.12
N ALA A 148 11.35 -8.32 1.87
CA ALA A 148 12.35 -7.52 2.56
C ALA A 148 12.62 -7.96 4.01
N GLY A 149 12.13 -9.14 4.41
CA GLY A 149 12.29 -9.71 5.74
C GLY A 149 11.07 -9.57 6.64
N VAL A 150 11.24 -9.96 7.91
CA VAL A 150 10.14 -10.04 8.87
C VAL A 150 9.80 -8.65 9.42
N VAL A 151 8.50 -8.32 9.39
CA VAL A 151 7.94 -7.10 9.97
C VAL A 151 6.78 -7.46 10.89
N PHE A 152 6.78 -6.91 12.10
CA PHE A 152 5.66 -6.99 13.03
C PHE A 152 4.85 -5.70 13.03
N TYR A 153 3.53 -5.82 12.91
CA TYR A 153 2.57 -4.73 12.89
C TYR A 153 1.76 -4.73 14.17
N ASP A 154 1.77 -3.62 14.87
CA ASP A 154 0.97 -3.37 16.06
C ASP A 154 -0.48 -3.08 15.66
N THR A 155 -1.42 -3.83 16.24
CA THR A 155 -2.84 -3.69 15.89
C THR A 155 -3.55 -2.56 16.63
N ARG A 156 -2.91 -1.86 17.56
CA ARG A 156 -3.56 -0.75 18.28
C ARG A 156 -3.97 0.38 17.31
N GLY A 157 -5.27 0.65 17.25
CA GLY A 157 -5.88 1.66 16.37
C GLY A 157 -5.96 1.26 14.90
N PHE A 158 -5.72 -0.01 14.55
CA PHE A 158 -5.73 -0.46 13.15
C PHE A 158 -7.11 -0.27 12.50
N LEU A 159 -8.18 -0.70 13.20
CA LEU A 159 -9.53 -0.59 12.66
C LEU A 159 -9.98 0.86 12.55
N GLU A 160 -9.64 1.71 13.52
CA GLU A 160 -9.96 3.14 13.47
C GLU A 160 -9.30 3.81 12.25
N LYS A 161 -8.01 3.56 12.04
CA LYS A 161 -7.26 4.07 10.88
C LYS A 161 -7.85 3.56 9.56
N ASN A 162 -8.29 2.30 9.50
CA ASN A 162 -8.88 1.74 8.28
C ASN A 162 -10.30 2.24 7.99
N ARG A 163 -11.07 2.65 9.00
CA ARG A 163 -12.45 3.16 8.82
C ARG A 163 -12.48 4.47 8.03
N ASP A 164 -11.42 5.28 8.07
CA ASP A 164 -11.30 6.58 7.35
C ASP A 164 -12.52 7.49 7.53
N THR A 165 -13.17 7.43 8.70
CA THR A 165 -14.41 8.15 8.95
C THR A 165 -14.14 9.60 9.32
N PHE A 166 -14.77 10.54 8.61
CA PHE A 166 -14.83 11.93 9.03
C PHE A 166 -16.00 12.14 10.01
N SER A 167 -15.75 12.84 11.13
CA SER A 167 -16.77 13.09 12.14
C SER A 167 -17.98 13.83 11.57
N ALA A 168 -19.18 13.33 11.88
CA ALA A 168 -20.43 13.95 11.46
C ALA A 168 -20.63 15.34 12.09
N ASP A 169 -20.20 15.51 13.34
CA ASP A 169 -20.30 16.79 14.05
C ASP A 169 -19.37 17.83 13.41
N LEU A 170 -18.14 17.43 13.06
CA LEU A 170 -17.22 18.31 12.33
C LEU A 170 -17.76 18.68 10.94
N LEU A 171 -18.44 17.75 10.26
CA LEU A 171 -19.08 18.03 8.98
C LEU A 171 -20.24 19.02 9.13
N GLN A 172 -21.02 18.91 10.21
CA GLN A 172 -22.08 19.87 10.51
C GLN A 172 -21.51 21.26 10.78
N LEU A 173 -20.40 21.36 11.54
CA LEU A 173 -19.69 22.62 11.76
C LEU A 173 -19.19 23.23 10.44
N VAL A 174 -18.64 22.42 9.53
CA VAL A 174 -18.25 22.86 8.18
C VAL A 174 -19.46 23.37 7.40
N THR A 175 -20.60 22.69 7.51
CA THR A 175 -21.83 23.06 6.80
C THR A 175 -22.37 24.42 7.24
N ILE A 176 -22.40 24.70 8.55
CA ILE A 176 -22.89 25.99 9.08
C ILE A 176 -21.85 27.11 9.03
N SER A 177 -20.62 26.81 8.61
CA SER A 177 -19.54 27.80 8.51
C SER A 177 -19.88 28.90 7.51
N LYS A 178 -19.52 30.15 7.82
CA LYS A 178 -19.61 31.27 6.87
C LYS A 178 -18.53 31.23 5.77
N ASN A 179 -17.54 30.34 5.90
CA ASN A 179 -16.47 30.21 4.94
C ASN A 179 -16.90 29.37 3.72
N LYS A 180 -17.23 30.05 2.61
CA LYS A 180 -17.65 29.41 1.35
C LYS A 180 -16.60 28.46 0.78
N PHE A 181 -15.31 28.76 0.93
CA PHE A 181 -14.24 27.89 0.44
C PHE A 181 -14.20 26.57 1.22
N LEU A 182 -14.39 26.63 2.53
CA LEU A 182 -14.48 25.44 3.37
C LEU A 182 -15.68 24.56 2.99
N GLN A 183 -16.85 25.18 2.80
CA GLN A 183 -18.05 24.46 2.30
C GLN A 183 -17.80 23.81 0.93
N GLN A 184 -17.13 24.51 0.02
CA GLN A 184 -16.80 23.98 -1.32
C GLN A 184 -15.87 22.77 -1.25
N ILE A 185 -14.86 22.79 -0.36
CA ILE A 185 -13.91 21.67 -0.20
C ILE A 185 -14.64 20.38 0.24
N PHE A 186 -15.70 20.51 1.04
CA PHE A 186 -16.48 19.40 1.60
C PHE A 186 -17.82 19.17 0.88
N ALA A 187 -18.07 19.81 -0.26
CA ALA A 187 -19.37 19.75 -0.95
C ALA A 187 -19.85 18.32 -1.22
N SER A 188 -18.93 17.41 -1.60
CA SER A 188 -19.23 16.00 -1.82
C SER A 188 -19.71 15.29 -0.55
N ASP A 189 -19.10 15.61 0.59
CA ASP A 189 -19.39 14.99 1.89
C ASP A 189 -20.70 15.55 2.47
N ILE A 190 -20.96 16.84 2.30
CA ILE A 190 -22.21 17.51 2.69
C ILE A 190 -23.40 16.91 1.91
N ASN A 191 -23.22 16.66 0.61
CA ASN A 191 -24.26 16.08 -0.24
C ASN A 191 -24.44 14.56 -0.04
N MET A 192 -23.55 13.90 0.71
CA MET A 192 -23.73 12.49 1.08
C MET A 192 -24.66 12.35 2.28
N GLY A 193 -25.78 11.64 2.08
CA GLY A 193 -26.67 11.21 3.16
C GLY A 193 -25.96 10.36 4.23
N SER A 194 -26.57 10.25 5.41
CA SER A 194 -26.02 9.49 6.54
C SER A 194 -25.90 7.98 6.24
N GLU A 195 -26.85 7.41 5.51
CA GLU A 195 -26.84 5.99 5.13
C GLU A 195 -25.79 5.64 4.07
N THR A 196 -25.48 6.57 3.15
CA THR A 196 -24.38 6.39 2.19
C THR A 196 -23.01 6.53 2.84
N ARG A 197 -22.88 7.30 3.94
CA ARG A 197 -21.64 7.38 4.74
C ARG A 197 -21.29 6.08 5.49
N LYS A 198 -22.29 5.28 5.88
CA LYS A 198 -22.04 3.96 6.49
C LYS A 198 -21.51 2.92 5.48
N ARG A 199 -21.70 3.17 4.18
CA ARG A 199 -21.26 2.30 3.08
C ARG A 199 -19.97 2.77 2.41
N THR A 200 -19.32 3.80 2.97
CA THR A 200 -18.07 4.32 2.43
C THR A 200 -17.00 3.22 2.47
N PRO A 201 -16.24 3.02 1.38
CA PRO A 201 -15.16 2.05 1.36
C PRO A 201 -14.11 2.41 2.40
N THR A 202 -13.54 1.40 3.05
CA THR A 202 -12.42 1.54 3.99
C THR A 202 -11.18 2.07 3.29
N LEU A 203 -10.23 2.57 4.08
CA LEU A 203 -8.96 3.06 3.56
C LEU A 203 -8.21 1.97 2.79
N SER A 204 -8.18 0.73 3.31
CA SER A 204 -7.51 -0.38 2.63
C SER A 204 -8.17 -0.71 1.29
N THR A 205 -9.51 -0.72 1.21
CA THR A 205 -10.24 -0.92 -0.06
C THR A 205 -9.91 0.18 -1.07
N GLN A 206 -9.91 1.45 -0.63
CA GLN A 206 -9.58 2.59 -1.50
C GLN A 206 -8.12 2.55 -1.97
N PHE A 207 -7.20 2.20 -1.07
CA PHE A 207 -5.78 2.07 -1.32
C PHE A 207 -5.51 0.94 -2.33
N LYS A 208 -6.06 -0.25 -2.08
CA LYS A 208 -5.95 -1.40 -2.99
C LYS A 208 -6.46 -1.06 -4.38
N LYS A 209 -7.62 -0.41 -4.50
CA LYS A 209 -8.17 0.01 -5.80
C LYS A 209 -7.24 0.98 -6.54
N SER A 210 -6.64 1.92 -5.81
CA SER A 210 -5.69 2.88 -6.38
C SER A 210 -4.40 2.19 -6.84
N LEU A 211 -3.88 1.28 -6.02
CA LEU A 211 -2.71 0.48 -6.34
C LEU A 211 -2.97 -0.44 -7.55
N ASP A 212 -4.09 -1.17 -7.59
CA ASP A 212 -4.48 -2.00 -8.72
C ASP A 212 -4.54 -1.17 -10.02
N SER A 213 -5.03 0.07 -9.94
CA SER A 213 -5.04 0.98 -11.09
C SER A 213 -3.64 1.40 -11.51
N LEU A 214 -2.76 1.72 -10.56
CA LEU A 214 -1.36 2.05 -10.82
C LEU A 214 -0.64 0.88 -11.49
N MET A 215 -0.77 -0.34 -10.94
CA MET A 215 -0.11 -1.54 -11.47
C MET A 215 -0.56 -1.85 -12.91
N ARG A 216 -1.84 -1.64 -13.23
CA ARG A 216 -2.33 -1.74 -14.62
C ARG A 216 -1.68 -0.72 -15.55
N THR A 217 -1.54 0.53 -15.11
CA THR A 217 -0.86 1.56 -15.90
C THR A 217 0.61 1.22 -16.13
N LEU A 218 1.32 0.76 -15.10
CA LEU A 218 2.72 0.36 -15.20
C LEU A 218 2.91 -0.84 -16.15
N SER A 219 2.01 -1.83 -16.08
CA SER A 219 2.06 -3.05 -16.93
C SER A 219 1.81 -2.79 -18.41
N ALA A 220 1.26 -1.62 -18.77
CA ALA A 220 1.05 -1.22 -20.16
C ALA A 220 2.23 -0.40 -20.72
N CYS A 221 3.27 -0.17 -19.93
CA CYS A 221 4.43 0.66 -20.28
C CYS A 221 5.72 -0.17 -20.24
N GLN A 222 6.78 0.34 -20.88
CA GLN A 222 8.13 -0.19 -20.71
C GLN A 222 8.74 0.39 -19.43
N PRO A 223 9.03 -0.43 -18.41
CA PRO A 223 9.50 0.07 -17.12
C PRO A 223 11.02 0.33 -17.11
N PHE A 224 11.42 1.35 -16.35
CA PHE A 224 12.80 1.60 -15.97
C PHE A 224 12.87 1.78 -14.46
N PHE A 225 13.81 1.11 -13.80
CA PHE A 225 13.88 1.07 -12.33
C PHE A 225 15.10 1.86 -11.85
N ILE A 226 14.88 2.75 -10.87
CA ILE A 226 15.93 3.51 -10.18
C ILE A 226 15.85 3.15 -8.70
N ARG A 227 16.91 2.57 -8.13
CA ARG A 227 17.00 2.23 -6.71
C ARG A 227 17.88 3.24 -5.99
N CYS A 228 17.27 4.02 -5.11
CA CYS A 228 17.98 5.02 -4.30
C CYS A 228 18.47 4.37 -2.99
N ILE A 229 19.76 4.47 -2.69
CA ILE A 229 20.36 3.92 -1.46
C ILE A 229 20.64 5.04 -0.47
N LYS A 230 20.15 4.89 0.76
CA LYS A 230 20.45 5.77 1.90
C LYS A 230 21.78 5.35 2.54
N PRO A 231 22.83 6.20 2.49
CA PRO A 231 24.16 5.81 2.96
C PRO A 231 24.31 5.83 4.49
N ASN A 232 23.51 6.63 5.21
CA ASN A 232 23.49 6.70 6.67
C ASN A 232 22.19 7.31 7.20
N GLU A 233 21.87 7.05 8.48
CA GLU A 233 20.70 7.62 9.18
C GLU A 233 20.86 9.09 9.57
N TYR A 234 22.10 9.58 9.67
CA TYR A 234 22.43 10.91 10.16
C TYR A 234 22.29 12.02 9.10
N LYS A 235 21.94 11.67 7.86
CA LYS A 235 21.81 12.58 6.72
C LYS A 235 23.10 13.37 6.46
N LYS A 236 24.27 12.76 6.69
CA LYS A 236 25.58 13.40 6.50
C LYS A 236 26.25 12.94 5.21
N PRO A 237 26.87 13.85 4.43
CA PRO A 237 27.70 13.45 3.31
C PRO A 237 28.98 12.74 3.81
N GLY A 238 29.57 11.88 2.97
CA GLY A 238 30.84 11.19 3.28
C GLY A 238 30.77 10.13 4.39
N MET A 239 29.58 9.79 4.89
CA MET A 239 29.38 8.77 5.91
C MET A 239 28.66 7.55 5.33
N PHE A 240 29.20 6.36 5.55
CA PHE A 240 28.70 5.11 4.99
C PHE A 240 28.47 4.07 6.09
N ASP A 241 27.22 3.71 6.31
CA ASP A 241 26.84 2.57 7.14
C ASP A 241 26.71 1.32 6.25
N ARG A 242 27.71 0.43 6.37
CA ARG A 242 27.78 -0.81 5.60
C ARG A 242 26.57 -1.72 5.87
N ASN A 243 26.13 -1.84 7.11
CA ASN A 243 25.02 -2.74 7.45
C ASN A 243 23.70 -2.20 6.90
N LEU A 244 23.48 -0.88 7.00
CA LEU A 244 22.32 -0.22 6.40
C LEU A 244 22.28 -0.38 4.87
N CYS A 245 23.41 -0.14 4.20
CA CYS A 245 23.49 -0.27 2.74
C CYS A 245 23.33 -1.74 2.29
N CYS A 246 23.98 -2.69 2.96
CA CYS A 246 23.83 -4.11 2.65
C CYS A 246 22.38 -4.61 2.84
N ARG A 247 21.65 -4.11 3.84
CA ARG A 247 20.22 -4.42 3.99
C ARG A 247 19.41 -3.91 2.80
N GLN A 248 19.61 -2.65 2.40
CA GLN A 248 18.91 -2.08 1.24
C GLN A 248 19.21 -2.86 -0.04
N LEU A 249 20.47 -3.24 -0.27
CA LEU A 249 20.86 -4.03 -1.45
C LEU A 249 20.26 -5.43 -1.50
N ARG A 250 19.94 -6.04 -0.35
CA ARG A 250 19.28 -7.36 -0.31
C ARG A 250 17.79 -7.30 -0.66
N TYR A 251 17.18 -6.12 -0.54
CA TYR A 251 15.75 -5.90 -0.78
C TYR A 251 15.50 -4.91 -1.93
N SER A 252 16.54 -4.61 -2.74
CA SER A 252 16.47 -3.75 -3.93
C SER A 252 16.48 -4.57 -5.20
#